data_AF-A0A928F973-F1
#
_entry.id   AF-A0A928F973-F1
#
_cell.length_a   1.000
_cell.length_b   1.000
_cell.length_c   1.000
_cell.angle_alpha   90.00
_cell.angle_beta   90.00
_cell.angle_gamma   90.00
#
_symmetry.space_group_name_H-M   'P 1'
#
loop_
_entity.id
_entity.type
_entity.pdbx_description
1 polymer ?
#
loop_
_entity_poly.entity_id
_entity_poly.type
_entity_poly.pdbx_seq_one_letter_code
_entity_poly.pdbx_strand_id
1 'polypeptide(L)'
;MGNHQRRGIMFIYSMRAGTVRFIAVLCVALAALITLIAFVPELQPMAAAAEETVNFEGIRSNEERVAFLAQFGWEVEAEPVESTTVTIPREFDKVFAAYNELQRREGLNLADYSGRTVERYTYRLKGYEGYDGTVLANLLVYRGRVIGGDIATADSAGFMHGFTKP
;
A
#
# COMPACT_ATOMS: atom_id res chain seq x y z
N MET A 1 61.86 36.38 -48.56
CA MET A 1 63.11 35.82 -48.00
C MET A 1 63.21 36.31 -46.57
N GLY A 2 62.90 35.51 -45.55
CA GLY A 2 63.85 34.60 -44.89
C GLY A 2 64.51 35.35 -43.73
N ASN A 3 64.75 34.82 -42.53
CA ASN A 3 64.51 33.52 -41.97
C ASN A 3 64.71 33.64 -40.44
N HIS A 4 64.01 32.79 -39.68
CA HIS A 4 64.35 32.27 -38.35
C HIS A 4 64.91 33.17 -37.24
N GLN A 5 64.30 33.05 -36.06
CA GLN A 5 64.87 32.22 -34.99
C GLN A 5 63.81 31.88 -33.93
N ARG A 6 63.59 30.57 -33.74
CA ARG A 6 62.85 29.99 -32.62
C ARG A 6 63.67 30.19 -31.35
N ARG A 7 63.04 30.61 -30.25
CA ARG A 7 63.55 30.36 -28.89
C ARG A 7 62.43 29.74 -28.08
N GLY A 8 62.53 28.43 -27.88
CA GLY A 8 61.66 27.70 -26.97
C GLY A 8 61.95 28.13 -25.54
N ILE A 9 60.91 28.50 -24.80
CA ILE A 9 60.99 28.72 -23.35
C ILE A 9 60.45 27.44 -22.71
N MET A 10 61.34 26.48 -22.47
CA MET A 10 61.04 25.31 -21.66
C MET A 10 60.99 25.75 -20.19
N PHE A 11 59.79 26.08 -19.69
CA PHE A 11 59.57 26.31 -18.27
C PHE A 11 59.60 24.97 -17.53
N ILE A 12 60.76 24.61 -16.99
CA ILE A 12 60.89 23.53 -16.02
C ILE A 12 60.31 24.04 -14.70
N TYR A 13 59.09 23.60 -14.37
CA TYR A 13 58.51 23.83 -13.04
C TYR A 13 59.23 22.91 -12.04
N SER A 14 60.20 23.46 -11.30
CA SER A 14 60.76 22.80 -10.13
C SER A 14 59.72 22.80 -9.02
N MET A 15 58.93 21.73 -8.92
CA MET A 15 57.99 21.57 -7.82
C MET A 15 58.78 21.26 -6.55
N ARG A 16 58.70 22.16 -5.56
CA ARG A 16 59.30 21.98 -4.23
C ARG A 16 58.65 20.76 -3.58
N ALA A 17 59.45 19.84 -3.04
CA ALA A 17 58.97 18.56 -2.49
C ALA A 17 57.93 18.67 -1.36
N GLY A 18 57.76 19.87 -0.76
CA GLY A 18 56.67 20.15 0.18
C GLY A 18 55.30 20.28 -0.49
N THR A 19 55.22 20.89 -1.67
CA THR A 19 53.97 21.09 -2.43
C THR A 19 53.47 19.76 -2.98
N VAL A 20 54.37 18.87 -3.39
CA VAL A 20 54.02 17.52 -3.89
C VAL A 20 53.40 16.67 -2.78
N ARG A 21 53.91 16.76 -1.54
CA ARG A 21 53.34 16.05 -0.39
C ARG A 21 51.96 16.59 -0.01
N PHE A 22 51.77 17.91 -0.06
CA PHE A 22 50.48 18.52 0.22
C PHE A 22 49.41 18.14 -0.81
N ILE A 23 49.77 18.16 -2.10
CA ILE A 23 48.87 17.73 -3.20
C ILE A 23 48.54 16.23 -3.07
N ALA A 24 49.52 15.39 -2.74
CA ALA A 24 49.28 13.96 -2.56
C ALA A 24 48.30 13.68 -1.41
N VAL A 25 48.45 14.35 -0.26
CA VAL A 25 47.54 14.21 0.88
C VAL A 25 46.13 14.71 0.53
N LEU A 26 46.02 15.82 -0.20
CA LEU A 26 44.73 16.35 -0.66
C LEU A 26 44.03 15.38 -1.62
N CYS A 27 44.77 14.78 -2.55
CA CYS A 27 44.23 13.78 -3.48
C CYS A 27 43.76 12.51 -2.76
N VAL A 28 44.51 12.02 -1.76
CA VAL A 28 44.10 10.86 -0.95
C VAL A 28 42.87 11.18 -0.12
N ALA A 29 42.79 12.37 0.48
CA ALA A 29 41.61 12.80 1.23
C ALA A 29 40.36 12.92 0.33
N LEU A 30 40.51 13.45 -0.88
CA LEU A 30 39.43 13.51 -1.88
C LEU A 30 39.00 12.10 -2.32
N ALA A 31 39.95 11.21 -2.60
CA ALA A 31 39.64 9.84 -2.98
C ALA A 31 38.91 9.09 -1.86
N ALA A 32 39.33 9.28 -0.60
CA ALA A 32 38.68 8.71 0.57
C ALA A 32 37.26 9.28 0.80
N LEU A 33 37.05 10.57 0.50
CA LEU A 33 35.72 11.18 0.58
C LEU A 33 34.79 10.63 -0.51
N ILE A 34 35.29 10.43 -1.73
CA ILE A 34 34.52 9.85 -2.84
C ILE A 34 34.15 8.40 -2.55
N THR A 35 35.07 7.59 -2.01
CA THR A 35 34.75 6.20 -1.62
C THR A 35 33.77 6.14 -0.45
N LEU A 36 33.84 7.07 0.51
CA LEU A 36 32.86 7.17 1.59
C LEU A 36 31.46 7.46 1.04
N ILE A 37 31.32 8.40 0.09
CA ILE A 37 30.05 8.74 -0.55
C ILE A 37 29.51 7.55 -1.36
N ALA A 38 30.37 6.85 -2.10
CA ALA A 38 29.96 5.68 -2.90
C ALA A 38 29.52 4.47 -2.06
N PHE A 39 29.89 4.41 -0.78
CA PHE A 39 29.49 3.37 0.16
C PHE A 39 28.33 3.79 1.09
N VAL A 40 27.76 4.99 0.91
CA VAL A 40 26.49 5.33 1.55
C VAL A 40 25.43 4.44 0.90
N PRO A 41 24.82 3.50 1.63
CA PRO A 41 23.66 2.79 1.08
C PRO A 41 22.66 3.86 0.70
N GLU A 42 22.17 3.85 -0.54
CA GLU A 42 20.99 4.61 -0.91
C GLU A 42 19.94 4.26 0.13
N LEU A 43 19.67 5.19 1.04
CA LEU A 43 18.46 5.19 1.83
C LEU A 43 17.38 5.32 0.77
N GLN A 44 16.92 4.18 0.26
CA GLN A 44 15.65 4.08 -0.41
C GLN A 44 14.72 4.89 0.46
N PRO A 45 14.03 5.93 -0.07
CA PRO A 45 12.95 6.52 0.68
C PRO A 45 12.06 5.33 1.03
N MET A 46 12.07 4.96 2.32
CA MET A 46 11.07 4.08 2.87
C MET A 46 9.81 4.83 2.52
N ALA A 47 9.13 4.36 1.47
CA ALA A 47 7.95 5.02 0.95
C ALA A 47 7.11 5.25 2.19
N ALA A 48 6.96 6.51 2.57
CA ALA A 48 5.95 6.87 3.55
C ALA A 48 4.71 6.22 2.95
N ALA A 49 4.18 5.20 3.66
CA ALA A 49 3.01 4.49 3.20
C ALA A 49 2.05 5.59 2.80
N ALA A 50 1.79 5.73 1.50
CA ALA A 50 0.72 6.58 1.06
C ALA A 50 -0.47 6.07 1.89
N GLU A 51 -1.13 6.96 2.62
CA GLU A 51 -2.45 6.62 3.14
C GLU A 51 -3.28 6.33 1.88
N GLU A 52 -3.27 5.07 1.44
CA GLU A 52 -4.07 4.61 0.32
C GLU A 52 -5.51 4.75 0.80
N THR A 53 -6.12 5.86 0.39
CA THR A 53 -7.53 6.09 0.62
C THR A 53 -8.28 4.97 -0.06
N VAL A 54 -8.88 4.08 0.74
CA VAL A 54 -9.66 2.96 0.23
C VAL A 54 -10.76 3.49 -0.69
N ASN A 55 -10.83 2.98 -1.91
CA ASN A 55 -11.89 3.31 -2.84
C ASN A 55 -13.10 2.40 -2.60
N PHE A 56 -14.21 2.99 -2.14
CA PHE A 56 -15.49 2.30 -1.93
C PHE A 56 -16.44 2.42 -3.12
N GLU A 57 -16.09 3.18 -4.16
CA GLU A 57 -16.94 3.52 -5.29
C GLU A 57 -16.54 2.77 -6.57
N GLY A 58 -17.50 2.65 -7.48
CA GLY A 58 -17.28 2.03 -8.79
C GLY A 58 -17.25 0.51 -8.79
N ILE A 59 -17.80 -0.14 -7.76
CA ILE A 59 -17.81 -1.60 -7.58
C ILE A 59 -19.05 -2.22 -8.23
N ARG A 60 -19.00 -2.48 -9.53
CA ARG A 60 -20.12 -2.99 -10.36
C ARG A 60 -19.87 -4.38 -10.92
N SER A 61 -18.62 -4.79 -11.11
CA SER A 61 -18.23 -6.10 -11.62
C SER A 61 -17.69 -7.02 -10.53
N ASN A 62 -17.52 -8.31 -10.87
CA ASN A 62 -16.89 -9.28 -9.98
C ASN A 62 -15.42 -8.93 -9.72
N GLU A 63 -14.70 -8.54 -10.77
CA GLU A 63 -13.29 -8.16 -10.73
C GLU A 63 -13.08 -6.95 -9.82
N GLU A 64 -13.98 -5.97 -9.87
CA GLU A 64 -13.95 -4.79 -9.00
C GLU A 64 -14.21 -5.15 -7.53
N ARG A 65 -15.07 -6.14 -7.24
CA ARG A 65 -15.30 -6.64 -5.88
C ARG A 65 -14.08 -7.37 -5.32
N VAL A 66 -13.44 -8.22 -6.12
CA VAL A 66 -12.20 -8.90 -5.74
C VAL A 66 -11.08 -7.89 -5.53
N ALA A 67 -10.94 -6.91 -6.42
CA ALA A 67 -9.98 -5.82 -6.27
C ALA A 67 -10.26 -4.96 -5.02
N PHE A 68 -11.53 -4.72 -4.70
CA PHE A 68 -11.91 -4.00 -3.48
C PHE A 68 -11.38 -4.70 -2.22
N LEU A 69 -11.56 -6.03 -2.11
CA LEU A 69 -11.05 -6.82 -0.99
C LEU A 69 -9.52 -6.84 -0.93
N ALA A 70 -8.86 -6.82 -2.10
CA ALA A 70 -7.41 -6.76 -2.18
C ALA A 70 -6.81 -5.44 -1.64
N GLN A 71 -7.58 -4.33 -1.63
CA GLN A 71 -7.15 -3.07 -0.97
C GLN A 71 -6.87 -3.26 0.52
N PHE A 72 -7.53 -4.23 1.16
CA PHE A 72 -7.31 -4.59 2.56
C PHE A 72 -6.35 -5.78 2.72
N GLY A 73 -5.73 -6.24 1.62
CA GLY A 73 -4.83 -7.37 1.59
C GLY A 73 -5.51 -8.74 1.72
N TRP A 74 -6.82 -8.84 1.46
CA TRP A 74 -7.53 -10.12 1.44
C TRP A 74 -7.42 -10.79 0.08
N GLU A 75 -7.06 -12.07 0.08
CA GLU A 75 -7.11 -12.91 -1.10
C GLU A 75 -8.32 -13.84 -1.02
N VAL A 76 -9.15 -13.81 -2.06
CA VAL A 76 -10.39 -14.60 -2.14
C VAL A 76 -10.42 -15.49 -3.38
N GLU A 77 -11.31 -16.49 -3.36
CA GLU A 77 -11.70 -17.23 -4.56
C GLU A 77 -12.25 -16.28 -5.63
N ALA A 78 -12.11 -16.69 -6.90
CA ALA A 78 -12.42 -15.81 -8.04
C ALA A 78 -13.90 -15.44 -8.12
N GLU A 79 -14.80 -16.36 -7.79
CA GLU A 79 -16.25 -16.15 -7.85
C GLU A 79 -16.83 -16.14 -6.42
N PRO A 80 -17.91 -15.37 -6.18
CA PRO A 80 -18.59 -15.41 -4.91
C PRO A 80 -19.29 -16.77 -4.71
N VAL A 81 -19.23 -17.29 -3.49
CA VAL A 81 -19.97 -18.50 -3.09
C VAL A 81 -21.47 -18.20 -2.91
N GLU A 82 -21.84 -16.93 -2.72
CA GLU A 82 -23.23 -16.49 -2.65
C GLU A 82 -23.37 -15.08 -3.23
N SER A 83 -24.44 -14.84 -3.99
CA SER A 83 -24.85 -13.52 -4.47
C SER A 83 -26.36 -13.38 -4.28
N THR A 84 -26.78 -12.42 -3.46
CA THR A 84 -28.19 -12.23 -3.14
C THR A 84 -28.52 -10.75 -2.94
N THR A 85 -29.80 -10.43 -2.72
CA THR A 85 -30.23 -9.10 -2.33
C THR A 85 -30.77 -9.12 -0.91
N VAL A 86 -30.41 -8.11 -0.12
CA VAL A 86 -30.86 -7.95 1.26
C VAL A 86 -31.41 -6.54 1.44
N THR A 87 -32.36 -6.37 2.35
CA THR A 87 -32.89 -5.04 2.68
C THR A 87 -32.32 -4.58 4.00
N ILE A 88 -31.70 -3.39 4.00
CA ILE A 88 -31.26 -2.75 5.22
C ILE A 88 -32.52 -2.38 6.03
N PRO A 89 -32.64 -2.80 7.30
CA PRO A 89 -33.81 -2.50 8.11
C PRO A 89 -34.06 -0.99 8.20
N ARG A 90 -35.32 -0.59 8.39
CA ARG A 90 -35.66 0.82 8.66
C ARG A 90 -35.33 1.22 10.09
N GLU A 91 -35.41 0.27 11.00
CA GLU A 91 -35.12 0.43 12.42
C GLU A 91 -34.09 -0.62 12.81
N PHE A 92 -33.07 -0.21 13.56
CA PHE A 92 -31.99 -1.11 13.96
C PHE A 92 -32.28 -1.63 15.35
N ASP A 93 -32.48 -2.95 15.46
CA ASP A 93 -32.46 -3.63 16.73
C ASP A 93 -31.03 -3.64 17.31
N LYS A 94 -30.85 -4.22 18.50
CA LYS A 94 -29.54 -4.26 19.16
C LYS A 94 -28.48 -4.99 18.33
N VAL A 95 -28.86 -6.01 17.55
CA VAL A 95 -27.94 -6.83 16.77
C VAL A 95 -27.48 -6.03 15.55
N PHE A 96 -28.42 -5.47 14.79
CA PHE A 96 -28.10 -4.67 13.62
C PHE A 96 -27.39 -3.36 14.00
N ALA A 97 -27.72 -2.77 15.14
CA ALA A 97 -27.02 -1.60 15.65
C ALA A 97 -25.55 -1.91 15.97
N ALA A 98 -25.27 -3.05 16.62
CA ALA A 98 -23.90 -3.50 16.86
C ALA A 98 -23.14 -3.80 15.56
N TYR A 99 -23.82 -4.40 14.57
CA TYR A 99 -23.25 -4.59 13.24
C TYR A 99 -22.95 -3.25 12.56
N ASN A 100 -23.82 -2.25 12.65
CA ASN A 100 -23.55 -0.92 12.10
C ASN A 100 -22.42 -0.18 12.83
N GLU A 101 -22.23 -0.40 14.15
CA GLU A 101 -21.05 0.11 14.86
C GLU A 101 -19.75 -0.48 14.28
N LEU A 102 -19.73 -1.76 13.91
CA LEU A 102 -18.59 -2.36 13.21
C LEU A 102 -18.31 -1.62 11.90
N GLN A 103 -19.35 -1.37 11.10
CA GLN A 103 -19.22 -0.63 9.83
C GLN A 103 -18.70 0.80 10.02
N ARG A 104 -19.14 1.49 11.08
CA ARG A 104 -18.72 2.86 11.39
C ARG A 104 -17.22 3.00 11.65
N ARG A 105 -16.58 1.96 12.17
CA ARG A 105 -15.12 1.95 12.40
C ARG A 105 -14.34 2.01 11.09
N GLU A 106 -14.93 1.50 10.01
CA GLU A 106 -14.39 1.55 8.65
C GLU A 106 -14.89 2.78 7.87
N GLY A 107 -15.52 3.76 8.55
CA GLY A 107 -16.06 4.97 7.92
C GLY A 107 -17.38 4.74 7.16
N LEU A 108 -18.06 3.61 7.37
CA LEU A 108 -19.30 3.24 6.70
C LEU A 108 -20.50 3.36 7.66
N ASN A 109 -21.69 3.70 7.14
CA ASN A 109 -22.88 3.82 7.96
C ASN A 109 -24.12 3.28 7.23
N LEU A 110 -24.57 2.09 7.65
CA LEU A 110 -25.74 1.43 7.07
C LEU A 110 -27.05 2.18 7.34
N ALA A 111 -27.11 3.05 8.36
CA ALA A 111 -28.31 3.83 8.65
C ALA A 111 -28.68 4.78 7.50
N ASP A 112 -27.68 5.26 6.74
CA ASP A 112 -27.86 6.13 5.57
C ASP A 112 -28.55 5.39 4.40
N TYR A 113 -28.58 4.06 4.47
CA TYR A 113 -29.20 3.16 3.50
C TYR A 113 -30.42 2.43 4.06
N SER A 114 -31.00 2.91 5.17
CA SER A 114 -32.18 2.32 5.79
C SER A 114 -33.36 2.15 4.82
N GLY A 115 -33.97 0.97 4.84
CA GLY A 115 -35.04 0.59 3.91
C GLY A 115 -34.63 0.40 2.46
N ARG A 116 -33.34 0.48 2.12
CA ARG A 116 -32.83 0.19 0.78
C ARG A 116 -32.56 -1.31 0.62
N THR A 117 -32.89 -1.82 -0.55
CA THR A 117 -32.42 -3.13 -1.01
C THR A 117 -31.04 -2.96 -1.64
N VAL A 118 -30.10 -3.81 -1.22
CA VAL A 118 -28.69 -3.78 -1.59
C VAL A 118 -28.25 -5.20 -1.98
N GLU A 119 -27.16 -5.31 -2.70
CA GLU A 119 -26.61 -6.61 -3.11
C GLU A 119 -25.63 -7.09 -2.04
N ARG A 120 -25.73 -8.36 -1.65
CA ARG A 120 -24.75 -9.04 -0.80
C ARG A 120 -23.97 -10.04 -1.63
N TYR A 121 -22.66 -9.93 -1.59
CA TYR A 121 -21.72 -10.87 -2.20
C TYR A 121 -20.85 -11.51 -1.12
N THR A 122 -20.76 -12.84 -1.13
CA THR A 122 -19.97 -13.61 -0.17
C THR A 122 -18.86 -14.34 -0.91
N TYR A 123 -17.61 -14.13 -0.50
CA TYR A 123 -16.44 -14.78 -1.08
C TYR A 123 -15.74 -15.65 -0.04
N ARG A 124 -15.17 -16.79 -0.44
CA ARG A 124 -14.28 -17.56 0.43
C ARG A 124 -12.87 -16.97 0.39
N LEU A 125 -12.28 -16.73 1.55
CA LEU A 125 -10.86 -16.36 1.65
C LEU A 125 -9.99 -17.58 1.33
N LYS A 126 -8.87 -17.34 0.63
CA LYS A 126 -7.86 -18.38 0.37
C LYS A 126 -7.06 -18.76 1.62
N GLY A 127 -7.04 -17.87 2.62
CA GLY A 127 -6.38 -18.10 3.88
C GLY A 127 -6.66 -16.96 4.86
N TYR A 128 -6.47 -17.26 6.14
CA TYR A 128 -6.57 -16.30 7.22
C TYR A 128 -5.52 -16.65 8.27
N GLU A 129 -4.69 -15.69 8.67
CA GLU A 129 -3.59 -15.96 9.59
C GLU A 129 -4.11 -16.39 10.97
N GLY A 130 -3.61 -17.51 11.49
CA GLY A 130 -4.00 -18.01 12.81
C GLY A 130 -5.35 -18.75 12.86
N TYR A 131 -5.96 -19.07 11.71
CA TYR A 131 -7.19 -19.87 11.66
C TYR A 131 -7.26 -20.77 10.41
N ASP A 132 -7.43 -22.07 10.62
CA ASP A 132 -7.42 -23.10 9.55
C ASP A 132 -8.80 -23.40 8.95
N GLY A 133 -9.87 -22.81 9.51
CA GLY A 133 -11.24 -23.05 9.06
C GLY A 133 -11.66 -22.19 7.87
N THR A 134 -12.95 -22.29 7.48
CA THR A 134 -13.49 -21.47 6.39
C THR A 134 -13.78 -20.06 6.87
N VAL A 135 -13.13 -19.08 6.23
CA VAL A 135 -13.40 -17.65 6.43
C VAL A 135 -14.04 -17.07 5.16
N LEU A 136 -15.02 -16.20 5.36
CA LEU A 136 -15.83 -15.58 4.32
C LEU A 136 -15.67 -14.06 4.39
N ALA A 137 -15.58 -13.41 3.23
CA ALA A 137 -15.71 -11.98 3.07
C ALA A 137 -17.10 -11.65 2.53
N ASN A 138 -17.87 -10.86 3.28
CA ASN A 138 -19.17 -10.36 2.90
C ASN A 138 -19.04 -8.91 2.43
N LEU A 139 -19.63 -8.58 1.27
CA LEU A 139 -19.73 -7.22 0.74
C LEU A 139 -21.19 -6.83 0.59
N LEU A 140 -21.58 -5.67 1.13
CA LEU A 140 -22.86 -5.02 0.86
C LEU A 140 -22.63 -3.88 -0.14
N VAL A 141 -23.18 -4.02 -1.33
CA VAL A 141 -23.01 -3.08 -2.44
C VAL A 141 -24.35 -2.42 -2.77
N TYR A 142 -24.36 -1.10 -2.82
CA TYR A 142 -25.50 -0.30 -3.27
C TYR A 142 -25.09 0.64 -4.38
N ARG A 143 -25.65 0.44 -5.59
CA ARG A 143 -25.44 1.30 -6.77
C ARG A 143 -23.96 1.50 -7.14
N GLY A 144 -23.16 0.45 -6.98
CA GLY A 144 -21.73 0.49 -7.26
C GLY A 144 -20.87 1.05 -6.12
N ARG A 145 -21.44 1.26 -4.93
CA ARG A 145 -20.68 1.64 -3.73
C ARG A 145 -20.71 0.50 -2.71
N VAL A 146 -19.57 0.13 -2.14
CA VAL A 146 -19.54 -0.72 -0.94
C VAL A 146 -19.98 0.13 0.25
N ILE A 147 -21.06 -0.29 0.90
CA ILE A 147 -21.70 0.44 2.02
C ILE A 147 -21.52 -0.27 3.36
N GLY A 148 -20.99 -1.50 3.34
CA GLY A 148 -20.68 -2.29 4.52
C GLY A 148 -20.21 -3.69 4.14
N GLY A 149 -19.81 -4.46 5.15
CA GLY A 149 -19.42 -5.85 5.03
C GLY A 149 -18.50 -6.28 6.16
N ASP A 150 -18.02 -7.51 6.09
CA ASP A 150 -17.27 -8.13 7.17
C ASP A 150 -16.43 -9.31 6.70
N ILE A 151 -15.45 -9.66 7.51
CA ILE A 151 -14.72 -10.91 7.43
C ILE A 151 -15.18 -11.77 8.61
N ALA A 152 -15.73 -12.95 8.31
CA ALA A 152 -16.31 -13.82 9.32
C ALA A 152 -16.06 -15.29 9.04
N THR A 153 -15.96 -16.09 10.09
CA THR A 153 -15.89 -17.54 9.98
C THR A 153 -17.26 -18.13 9.62
N ALA A 154 -17.27 -19.28 8.94
CA ALA A 154 -18.51 -20.03 8.71
C ALA A 154 -19.04 -20.74 9.97
N ASP A 155 -18.25 -20.82 11.04
CA ASP A 155 -18.58 -21.53 12.28
C ASP A 155 -19.42 -20.69 13.25
N SER A 156 -20.32 -21.33 13.99
CA SER A 156 -21.20 -20.66 14.97
C SER A 156 -20.49 -20.09 16.20
N ALA A 157 -19.27 -20.58 16.51
CA ALA A 157 -18.45 -20.11 17.61
C ALA A 157 -17.25 -19.25 17.15
N GLY A 158 -17.19 -18.90 15.87
CA GLY A 158 -16.05 -18.15 15.34
C GLY A 158 -16.22 -16.63 15.44
N PHE A 159 -15.52 -15.91 14.59
CA PHE A 159 -15.34 -14.46 14.71
C PHE A 159 -15.97 -13.69 13.55
N MET A 160 -16.13 -12.38 13.77
CA MET A 160 -16.50 -11.40 12.76
C MET A 160 -15.74 -10.09 13.05
N HIS A 161 -15.15 -9.49 12.01
CA HIS A 161 -14.55 -8.17 12.08
C HIS A 161 -14.73 -7.41 10.75
N GLY A 162 -14.32 -6.14 10.73
CA GLY A 162 -14.38 -5.28 9.53
C GLY A 162 -13.36 -5.69 8.47
N PHE A 163 -13.24 -4.92 7.40
CA PHE A 163 -12.28 -5.24 6.34
C PHE A 163 -10.82 -5.03 6.77
N THR A 164 -10.54 -4.10 7.68
CA THR A 164 -9.18 -3.88 8.13
C THR A 164 -8.66 -5.12 8.85
N LYS A 165 -7.46 -5.59 8.46
CA LYS A 165 -6.79 -6.73 9.11
C LYS A 165 -6.58 -6.44 10.60
N PRO A 166 -6.88 -7.40 11.50
CA PRO A 166 -6.68 -7.23 12.93
C PRO A 166 -5.21 -7.20 13.35
#